data_AF-A0A524FN53-F1
#
_entry.id   AF-A0A524FN53-F1
#
_cell.length_a   1.000
_cell.length_b   1.000
_cell.length_c   1.000
_cell.angle_alpha   90.00
_cell.angle_beta   90.00
_cell.angle_gamma   90.00
#
_symmetry.space_group_name_H-M   'P 1'
#
loop_
_entity.id
_entity.type
_entity.pdbx_description
1 polymer ?
#
loop_
_entity_poly.entity_id
_entity_poly.type
_entity_poly.pdbx_seq_one_letter_code
_entity_poly.pdbx_strand_id
1 'polypeptide(L)'
;MTDVPIITYLGQSGFKLEFNNSTLIIDPSNKNSGDHDGDIIYCTHKHNDHIGGVDTFLERNSSATLVCNEQTAAKFTKWGDRVKIVSEGDTYENGPWSFQFALLKHGLFKGIQNLAVVISTGDFSFAHCGDAV
;
A
#
# COMPACT_ATOMS: atom_id res chain seq x y z
N MET A 1 26.48 8.24 3.35
CA MET A 1 25.80 7.07 3.96
C MET A 1 24.65 6.75 3.03
N THR A 2 24.53 5.51 2.58
CA THR A 2 23.30 5.05 1.92
C THR A 2 22.28 4.88 3.04
N ASP A 3 21.41 5.86 3.21
CA ASP A 3 20.30 5.70 4.14
C ASP A 3 19.42 4.58 3.57
N VAL A 4 19.31 3.48 4.32
CA VAL A 4 18.45 2.35 3.97
C VAL A 4 17.14 2.54 4.73
N PRO A 5 15.97 2.34 4.11
CA PRO A 5 14.71 2.44 4.84
C PRO A 5 14.64 1.48 6.03
N ILE A 6 13.98 1.93 7.10
CA ILE A 6 13.61 1.03 8.21
C ILE A 6 12.35 0.28 7.80
N ILE A 7 12.36 -1.03 7.98
CA ILE A 7 11.24 -1.92 7.63
C ILE A 7 10.70 -2.54 8.91
N THR A 8 9.43 -2.31 9.20
CA THR A 8 8.73 -2.93 10.34
C THR A 8 7.63 -3.85 9.83
N TYR A 9 7.63 -5.10 10.27
CA TYR A 9 6.54 -6.04 10.01
C TYR A 9 5.37 -5.76 10.96
N LEU A 10 4.18 -5.56 10.42
CA LEU A 10 2.96 -5.21 11.17
C LEU A 10 2.02 -6.41 11.39
N GLY A 11 2.37 -7.60 10.88
CA GLY A 11 1.53 -8.79 10.91
C GLY A 11 0.77 -9.04 9.60
N GLN A 12 0.44 -10.31 9.33
CA GLN A 12 -0.16 -10.78 8.06
C GLN A 12 0.73 -10.42 6.86
N SER A 13 0.21 -9.65 5.92
CA SER A 13 0.91 -9.09 4.75
C SER A 13 1.39 -7.65 4.99
N GLY A 14 1.22 -7.12 6.21
CA GLY A 14 1.39 -5.71 6.50
C GLY A 14 2.82 -5.29 6.84
N PHE A 15 3.26 -4.16 6.27
CA PHE A 15 4.57 -3.56 6.51
C PHE A 15 4.49 -2.04 6.68
N LYS A 16 5.43 -1.49 7.46
CA LYS A 16 5.73 -0.06 7.52
C LYS A 16 7.15 0.18 7.02
N LEU A 17 7.30 1.08 6.05
CA LEU A 17 8.58 1.51 5.50
C LEU A 17 8.80 2.98 5.86
N GLU A 18 9.96 3.31 6.43
CA GLU A 18 10.31 4.66 6.87
C GLU A 18 11.61 5.11 6.20
N PHE A 19 11.57 6.27 5.53
CA PHE A 19 12.72 6.83 4.82
C PHE A 19 12.58 8.35 4.63
N ASN A 20 13.66 9.11 4.87
CA ASN A 20 13.69 10.57 4.69
C ASN A 20 12.48 11.32 5.29
N ASN A 21 12.12 11.01 6.54
CA ASN A 21 10.95 11.55 7.24
C ASN A 21 9.60 11.29 6.55
N SER A 22 9.53 10.35 5.62
CA SER A 22 8.30 9.87 5.02
C SER A 22 8.05 8.43 5.43
N THR A 23 6.76 8.08 5.55
CA THR A 23 6.34 6.74 5.96
C THR A 23 5.27 6.20 5.02
N LEU A 24 5.47 4.96 4.59
CA LEU A 24 4.56 4.17 3.77
C LEU A 24 4.04 2.97 4.58
N ILE A 25 2.71 2.82 4.65
CA ILE A 25 2.05 1.63 5.17
C ILE A 25 1.61 0.74 4.01
N ILE A 26 1.84 -0.56 4.11
CA ILE A 26 1.48 -1.56 3.11
C ILE A 26 0.56 -2.57 3.78
N ASP A 27 -0.56 -2.89 3.12
CA ASP A 27 -1.54 -3.93 3.51
C ASP A 27 -1.87 -3.96 5.03
N PRO A 28 -2.41 -2.87 5.61
CA PRO A 28 -2.73 -2.86 7.02
C PRO A 28 -3.91 -3.79 7.30
N SER A 29 -3.61 -4.94 7.90
CA SER A 29 -4.57 -6.02 8.11
C SER A 29 -5.68 -5.74 9.13
N ASN A 30 -5.51 -4.72 9.98
CA ASN A 30 -6.45 -4.38 11.04
C ASN A 30 -6.30 -2.92 11.51
N LYS A 31 -7.19 -2.49 12.41
CA LYS A 31 -7.16 -1.15 13.00
C LYS A 31 -5.79 -0.76 13.57
N ASN A 32 -5.14 -1.65 14.31
CA ASN A 32 -3.84 -1.35 14.95
C ASN A 32 -2.75 -1.10 13.89
N SER A 33 -2.76 -1.83 12.78
CA SER A 33 -1.84 -1.56 11.65
C SER A 33 -2.14 -0.23 10.94
N GLY A 34 -3.36 0.30 11.07
CA GLY A 34 -3.72 1.65 10.63
C GLY A 34 -3.41 2.74 11.66
N ASP A 35 -2.97 2.39 12.88
CA ASP A 35 -2.66 3.35 13.93
C ASP A 35 -1.24 3.95 13.84
N HIS A 36 -0.48 3.57 12.82
CA HIS A 36 0.83 4.14 12.52
C HIS A 36 0.69 5.45 11.75
N ASP A 37 1.55 6.43 12.06
CA ASP A 37 1.62 7.67 11.29
C ASP A 37 2.31 7.42 9.94
N GLY A 38 1.87 8.13 8.91
CA GLY A 38 2.53 8.13 7.61
C GLY A 38 1.76 8.89 6.55
N ASP A 39 2.36 8.99 5.35
CA ASP A 39 1.89 9.84 4.26
C ASP A 39 1.08 9.05 3.23
N ILE A 40 1.40 7.76 3.09
CA ILE A 40 0.88 6.89 2.05
C ILE A 40 0.48 5.55 2.67
N ILE A 41 -0.64 5.03 2.19
CA ILE A 41 -1.08 3.67 2.44
C ILE A 41 -1.29 2.96 1.10
N TYR A 42 -0.70 1.78 0.94
CA TYR A 42 -0.84 0.95 -0.25
C TYR A 42 -1.57 -0.36 0.09
N CYS A 43 -2.54 -0.74 -0.75
CA CYS A 43 -3.25 -2.01 -0.63
C CYS A 43 -3.18 -2.81 -1.93
N THR A 44 -2.67 -4.04 -1.85
CA THR A 44 -2.50 -4.95 -2.99
C THR A 44 -3.84 -5.37 -3.60
N HIS A 45 -4.84 -5.65 -2.75
CA HIS A 45 -6.18 -6.04 -3.15
C HIS A 45 -7.23 -5.80 -2.05
N LYS A 46 -8.49 -6.08 -2.37
CA LYS A 46 -9.65 -5.69 -1.56
C LYS A 46 -9.99 -6.63 -0.39
N HIS A 47 -9.20 -7.65 -0.09
CA HIS A 47 -9.51 -8.53 1.03
C HIS A 47 -9.31 -7.83 2.37
N ASN A 48 -10.12 -8.21 3.37
CA ASN A 48 -10.25 -7.45 4.61
C ASN A 48 -8.94 -7.44 5.42
N ASP A 49 -8.18 -8.52 5.34
CA ASP A 49 -6.83 -8.70 5.89
C ASP A 49 -5.73 -7.92 5.16
N HIS A 50 -6.05 -7.21 4.07
CA HIS A 50 -5.14 -6.27 3.39
C HIS A 50 -5.60 -4.80 3.48
N ILE A 51 -6.84 -4.54 3.92
CA ILE A 51 -7.42 -3.19 3.95
C ILE A 51 -7.95 -2.77 5.33
N GLY A 52 -7.85 -3.65 6.33
CA GLY A 52 -8.50 -3.50 7.63
C GLY A 52 -8.13 -2.25 8.43
N GLY A 53 -6.99 -1.62 8.15
CA GLY A 53 -6.54 -0.39 8.80
C GLY A 53 -6.71 0.89 7.97
N VAL A 54 -7.19 0.81 6.73
CA VAL A 54 -7.23 1.97 5.80
C VAL A 54 -8.07 3.11 6.35
N ASP A 55 -9.28 2.84 6.84
CA ASP A 55 -10.16 3.88 7.37
C ASP A 55 -9.55 4.55 8.60
N THR A 56 -8.98 3.77 9.53
CA THR A 56 -8.31 4.31 10.73
C THR A 56 -7.16 5.24 10.36
N PHE A 57 -6.35 4.85 9.37
CA PHE A 57 -5.24 5.66 8.88
C PHE A 57 -5.72 6.98 8.24
N LEU A 58 -6.70 6.91 7.33
CA LEU A 58 -7.19 8.08 6.60
C LEU A 58 -8.04 9.03 7.47
N GLU A 59 -8.72 8.53 8.51
CA GLU A 59 -9.44 9.34 9.50
C GLU A 59 -8.49 10.19 10.34
N ARG A 60 -7.31 9.65 10.68
CA ARG A 60 -6.33 10.30 11.54
C ARG A 60 -5.42 11.28 10.80
N ASN A 61 -5.11 11.02 9.54
CA ASN A 61 -4.27 11.90 8.73
C ASN A 61 -5.07 12.42 7.53
N SER A 62 -5.49 13.68 7.55
CA SER A 62 -6.27 14.29 6.45
C SER A 62 -5.48 14.51 5.15
N SER A 63 -4.14 14.48 5.22
CA SER A 63 -3.24 14.67 4.08
C SER A 63 -2.81 13.36 3.41
N ALA A 64 -3.05 12.22 4.07
CA ALA A 64 -2.62 10.93 3.58
C ALA A 64 -3.35 10.50 2.28
N THR A 65 -2.65 9.75 1.44
CA THR A 65 -3.18 9.19 0.19
C THR A 65 -3.25 7.66 0.28
N LEU A 66 -4.38 7.08 -0.13
CA LEU A 66 -4.52 5.65 -0.41
C LEU A 66 -4.15 5.38 -1.86
N VAL A 67 -3.21 4.47 -2.09
CA VAL A 67 -2.85 3.96 -3.42
C VAL A 67 -3.34 2.52 -3.54
N CYS A 68 -4.17 2.23 -4.54
CA CYS A 68 -4.71 0.88 -4.73
C CYS A 68 -5.29 0.68 -6.14
N ASN A 69 -5.71 -0.54 -6.45
CA ASN A 69 -6.44 -0.82 -7.69
C ASN A 69 -7.92 -0.41 -7.61
N GLU A 70 -8.61 -0.43 -8.76
CA GLU A 70 -10.01 -0.04 -8.88
C GLU A 70 -10.95 -0.84 -7.96
N GLN A 71 -10.72 -2.15 -7.80
CA GLN A 71 -11.56 -3.00 -6.96
C GLN A 71 -11.47 -2.65 -5.48
N THR A 72 -10.27 -2.27 -5.02
CA THR A 72 -10.05 -1.79 -3.65
C THR A 72 -10.61 -0.38 -3.49
N ALA A 73 -10.37 0.51 -4.46
CA ALA A 73 -10.87 1.89 -4.43
C ALA A 73 -12.41 1.96 -4.31
N ALA A 74 -13.13 1.02 -4.93
CA ALA A 74 -14.58 0.91 -4.80
C ALA A 74 -15.09 0.74 -3.35
N LYS A 75 -14.26 0.24 -2.43
CA LYS A 75 -14.58 0.16 -0.99
C LYS A 75 -14.35 1.48 -0.23
N PHE A 76 -13.60 2.40 -0.81
CA PHE A 76 -13.05 3.59 -0.15
C PHE A 76 -13.50 4.90 -0.80
N THR A 77 -14.61 4.89 -1.55
CA THR A 77 -15.14 6.05 -2.29
C THR A 77 -15.41 7.28 -1.43
N LYS A 78 -15.70 7.10 -0.13
CA LYS A 78 -15.91 8.20 0.83
C LYS A 78 -14.68 9.13 0.96
N TRP A 79 -13.49 8.65 0.60
CA TRP A 79 -12.24 9.40 0.69
C TRP A 79 -11.95 10.26 -0.55
N GLY A 80 -12.74 10.14 -1.62
CA GLY A 80 -12.69 11.01 -2.79
C GLY A 80 -11.28 11.09 -3.41
N ASP A 81 -10.80 12.32 -3.59
CA ASP A 81 -9.51 12.62 -4.25
C ASP A 81 -8.28 12.07 -3.51
N ARG A 82 -8.46 11.55 -2.29
CA ARG A 82 -7.40 10.90 -1.51
C ARG A 82 -7.17 9.45 -1.91
N VAL A 83 -7.97 8.90 -2.84
CA VAL A 83 -7.78 7.55 -3.39
C VAL A 83 -7.15 7.64 -4.77
N LYS A 84 -5.87 7.28 -4.85
CA LYS A 84 -5.12 7.14 -6.08
C LYS A 84 -5.29 5.73 -6.65
N ILE A 85 -6.09 5.64 -7.71
CA ILE A 85 -6.26 4.40 -8.47
C ILE A 85 -5.04 4.18 -9.38
N VAL A 86 -4.50 2.96 -9.36
CA VAL A 86 -3.37 2.50 -10.19
C VAL A 86 -3.69 1.14 -10.82
N SER A 87 -3.05 0.86 -11.96
CA SER A 87 -3.18 -0.36 -12.74
C SER A 87 -1.84 -1.04 -12.97
N GLU A 88 -1.86 -2.25 -13.53
CA GLU A 88 -0.64 -2.92 -14.02
C GLU A 88 0.11 -2.03 -15.02
N GLY A 89 1.44 -1.98 -14.89
CA GLY A 89 2.31 -1.20 -15.76
C GLY A 89 2.37 0.29 -15.43
N ASP A 90 1.48 0.78 -14.55
CA ASP A 90 1.59 2.15 -14.05
C ASP A 90 2.85 2.32 -13.20
N THR A 91 3.35 3.55 -13.21
CA THR A 91 4.32 4.05 -12.24
C THR A 91 3.71 5.19 -11.45
N TYR A 92 4.03 5.29 -10.17
CA TYR A 92 3.59 6.38 -9.32
C TYR A 92 4.74 6.88 -8.44
N GLU A 93 4.81 8.19 -8.23
CA GLU A 93 5.80 8.82 -7.36
C GLU A 93 5.09 9.62 -6.29
N ASN A 94 5.59 9.54 -5.05
CA ASN A 94 5.15 10.38 -3.96
C ASN A 94 6.28 10.55 -2.94
N GLY A 95 6.80 11.77 -2.84
CA GLY A 95 7.97 12.05 -2.01
C GLY A 95 9.17 11.20 -2.45
N PRO A 96 9.82 10.46 -1.53
CA PRO A 96 10.98 9.63 -1.86
C PRO A 96 10.60 8.27 -2.48
N TRP A 97 9.31 7.95 -2.60
CA TRP A 97 8.84 6.63 -2.99
C TRP A 97 8.48 6.57 -4.47
N SER A 98 9.08 5.64 -5.19
CA SER A 98 8.69 5.27 -6.55
C SER A 98 8.04 3.89 -6.54
N PHE A 99 6.86 3.77 -7.13
CA PHE A 99 6.06 2.55 -7.17
C PHE A 99 5.95 2.04 -8.62
N GLN A 100 6.09 0.73 -8.81
CA GLN A 100 5.83 0.04 -10.06
C GLN A 100 4.91 -1.14 -9.80
N PHE A 101 3.86 -1.29 -10.60
CA PHE A 101 2.78 -2.23 -10.33
C PHE A 101 2.72 -3.37 -11.34
N ALA A 102 2.52 -4.60 -10.85
CA ALA A 102 2.37 -5.79 -11.67
C ALA A 102 1.13 -6.57 -11.23
N LEU A 103 0.29 -7.00 -12.19
CA LEU A 103 -0.86 -7.82 -11.84
C LEU A 103 -0.42 -9.28 -11.65
N LEU A 104 -0.63 -9.79 -10.44
CA LEU A 104 -0.36 -11.20 -10.13
C LEU A 104 -1.65 -11.97 -9.93
N LYS A 105 -1.56 -13.28 -10.15
CA LYS A 105 -2.69 -14.20 -9.93
C LYS A 105 -2.96 -14.34 -8.44
N HIS A 106 -4.22 -14.20 -8.04
CA HIS A 106 -4.67 -14.42 -6.68
C HIS A 106 -5.52 -15.70 -6.57
N GLY A 107 -5.00 -16.73 -5.90
CA GLY A 107 -5.71 -17.98 -5.62
C GLY A 107 -6.33 -18.70 -6.83
N LEU A 108 -7.27 -19.61 -6.55
CA LEU A 108 -8.06 -20.32 -7.57
C LEU A 108 -9.29 -19.54 -8.06
N PHE A 109 -9.76 -18.56 -7.28
CA PHE A 109 -11.01 -17.87 -7.55
C PHE A 109 -10.79 -16.70 -8.53
N LYS A 110 -11.52 -16.74 -9.65
CA LYS A 110 -11.50 -15.66 -10.63
C LYS A 110 -12.13 -14.39 -10.03
N GLY A 111 -11.52 -13.23 -10.31
CA GLY A 111 -12.15 -11.92 -10.10
C GLY A 111 -11.56 -11.06 -8.98
N ILE A 112 -10.51 -11.50 -8.28
CA ILE A 112 -9.70 -10.64 -7.42
C ILE A 112 -8.46 -10.22 -8.20
N GLN A 113 -8.26 -8.90 -8.33
CA GLN A 113 -7.02 -8.34 -8.85
C GLN A 113 -6.06 -8.14 -7.69
N ASN A 114 -4.98 -8.94 -7.65
CA ASN A 114 -3.86 -8.74 -6.74
C ASN A 114 -2.79 -7.95 -7.47
N LEU A 115 -2.70 -6.67 -7.15
CA LEU A 115 -1.69 -5.80 -7.71
C LEU A 115 -0.47 -5.87 -6.78
N ALA A 116 0.61 -6.49 -7.26
CA ALA A 116 1.89 -6.46 -6.59
C ALA A 116 2.59 -5.12 -6.84
N VAL A 117 3.56 -4.79 -6.00
CA VAL A 117 4.31 -3.55 -6.12
C VAL A 117 5.80 -3.75 -5.89
N VAL A 118 6.60 -3.04 -6.67
CA VAL A 118 8.00 -2.76 -6.37
C VAL A 118 8.10 -1.30 -5.93
N ILE A 119 8.55 -1.08 -4.70
CA ILE A 119 8.75 0.24 -4.09
C ILE A 119 10.25 0.50 -4.07
N SER A 120 10.69 1.58 -4.70
CA SER A 120 12.09 1.98 -4.75
C SER A 120 12.32 3.30 -4.04
N THR A 121 13.45 3.41 -3.35
CA THR A 121 13.96 4.64 -2.76
C THR A 121 15.50 4.62 -2.78
N GLY A 122 16.10 5.62 -3.43
CA GLY A 122 17.55 5.61 -3.70
C GLY A 122 17.99 4.32 -4.39
N ASP A 123 18.99 3.64 -3.83
CA ASP A 123 19.52 2.36 -4.34
C ASP A 123 18.82 1.13 -3.73
N PHE A 124 17.73 1.33 -2.98
CA PHE A 124 16.99 0.26 -2.32
C PHE A 124 15.65 0.00 -3.03
N SER A 125 15.27 -1.28 -3.11
CA SER A 125 13.95 -1.70 -3.57
C SER A 125 13.34 -2.75 -2.63
N PHE A 126 12.04 -2.61 -2.36
CA PHE A 126 11.22 -3.56 -1.63
C PHE A 126 10.07 -4.03 -2.54
N ALA A 127 9.94 -5.34 -2.72
CA ALA A 127 8.85 -5.93 -3.48
C ALA A 127 7.83 -6.58 -2.55
N HIS A 128 6.55 -6.31 -2.80
CA HIS A 128 5.44 -6.92 -2.06
C HIS A 128 4.44 -7.53 -3.05
N CYS A 129 4.21 -8.84 -2.93
CA CYS A 129 3.38 -9.58 -3.85
C CYS A 129 1.93 -9.77 -3.38
N GLY A 130 1.57 -9.28 -2.19
CA GLY A 130 0.29 -9.61 -1.57
C GLY A 130 0.15 -11.13 -1.39
N ASP A 131 -0.99 -11.67 -1.82
CA ASP A 131 -1.33 -13.10 -1.68
C ASP A 131 -1.30 -13.80 -3.05
N ALA A 132 -0.25 -13.54 -3.82
CA ALA A 132 -0.07 -14.13 -5.14
C ALA A 132 0.24 -15.63 -5.07
N VAL A 133 -0.17 -16.39 -6.10
CA VAL A 133 0.08 -17.84 -6.27
C VAL A 133 0.77 -18.19 -7.59
#